data_AF-A0A838EW28-F1
#
_entry.id   AF-A0A838EW28-F1
#
_cell.length_a   1.000
_cell.length_b   1.000
_cell.length_c   1.000
_cell.angle_alpha   90.00
_cell.angle_beta   90.00
_cell.angle_gamma   90.00
#
_symmetry.space_group_name_H-M   'P 1'
#
loop_
_entity.id
_entity.type
_entity.pdbx_description
1 polymer ?
#
loop_
_entity_poly.entity_id
_entity_poly.type
_entity_poly.pdbx_seq_one_letter_code
_entity_poly.pdbx_strand_id
1 'polypeptide(L)'
;GKVASDSFNISLSMFFRLMAIISINLGVINLFPIPVLDGGHILFLLFETINGGPLSRRKIEVAQRVGVSLLFFLIFIALFNDVKRLF
;
A
#
# COMPACT_ATOMS: atom_id res chain seq x y z
N GLY A 1 42.08 -5.19 -7.94
CA GLY A 1 41.28 -5.22 -9.18
C GLY A 1 40.03 -6.07 -9.01
N LYS A 2 40.14 -7.40 -9.14
CA LYS A 2 38.98 -8.32 -9.15
C LYS A 2 38.14 -8.33 -7.85
N VAL A 3 38.78 -8.43 -6.68
CA VAL A 3 38.06 -8.47 -5.38
C VAL A 3 37.23 -7.21 -5.13
N ALA A 4 37.69 -6.05 -5.59
CA ALA A 4 36.95 -4.78 -5.50
C ALA A 4 35.74 -4.74 -6.45
N SER A 5 35.89 -5.23 -7.68
CA SER A 5 34.77 -5.38 -8.63
C SER A 5 33.74 -6.42 -8.18
N ASP A 6 34.18 -7.56 -7.64
CA ASP A 6 33.28 -8.60 -7.15
C ASP A 6 32.49 -8.11 -5.94
N SER A 7 33.15 -7.40 -5.01
CA SER A 7 32.49 -6.74 -3.88
C SER A 7 31.49 -5.67 -4.32
N PHE A 8 31.82 -4.90 -5.37
CA PHE A 8 30.92 -3.89 -5.94
C PHE A 8 29.67 -4.54 -6.57
N ASN A 9 29.84 -5.59 -7.37
CA ASN A 9 28.72 -6.30 -8.00
C ASN A 9 27.80 -6.98 -6.98
N ILE A 10 28.37 -7.59 -5.93
CA ILE A 10 27.59 -8.17 -4.83
C ILE A 10 26.77 -7.07 -4.13
N SER A 11 27.40 -5.93 -3.81
CA SER A 11 26.73 -4.80 -3.17
C SER A 11 25.59 -4.25 -4.03
N LEU A 12 25.81 -4.11 -5.34
CA LEU A 12 24.82 -3.63 -6.29
C LEU A 12 23.64 -4.60 -6.44
N SER A 13 23.92 -5.90 -6.52
CA SER A 13 22.88 -6.94 -6.59
C SER A 13 22.01 -6.97 -5.32
N MET A 14 22.63 -6.82 -4.15
CA MET A 14 21.91 -6.76 -2.88
C MET A 14 21.02 -5.51 -2.79
N PHE A 15 21.52 -4.37 -3.26
CA PHE A 15 20.74 -3.13 -3.33
C PHE A 15 19.48 -3.29 -4.21
N PHE A 16 19.62 -3.80 -5.43
CA PHE A 16 18.46 -4.02 -6.30
C PHE A 16 17.50 -5.05 -5.75
N ARG A 17 18.01 -6.10 -5.08
CA ARG A 17 17.17 -7.11 -4.42
C ARG A 17 16.36 -6.50 -3.27
N LEU A 18 16.97 -5.66 -2.44
CA LEU A 18 16.26 -4.94 -1.38
C LEU A 18 15.21 -4.01 -1.97
N MET A 19 15.58 -3.22 -2.98
CA MET A 19 14.67 -2.33 -3.68
C MET A 19 13.48 -3.09 -4.25
N ALA A 20 13.71 -4.23 -4.93
CA ALA A 20 12.65 -5.05 -5.49
C ALA A 20 11.69 -5.55 -4.41
N ILE A 21 12.20 -6.06 -3.29
CA ILE A 21 11.36 -6.57 -2.19
C ILE A 21 10.52 -5.44 -1.58
N ILE A 22 11.11 -4.28 -1.32
CA ILE A 22 10.37 -3.13 -0.76
C ILE A 22 9.30 -2.66 -1.76
N SER A 23 9.68 -2.49 -3.03
CA SER A 23 8.76 -2.04 -4.08
C SER A 23 7.61 -3.00 -4.31
N ILE A 24 7.85 -4.31 -4.31
CA ILE A 24 6.79 -5.32 -4.45
C ILE A 24 5.84 -5.27 -3.26
N ASN A 25 6.36 -5.21 -2.03
CA ASN A 25 5.51 -5.12 -0.84
C ASN A 25 4.65 -3.84 -0.84
N LEU A 26 5.27 -2.70 -1.18
CA LEU A 26 4.54 -1.43 -1.25
C LEU A 26 3.51 -1.44 -2.38
N GLY A 27 3.84 -2.01 -3.54
CA GLY A 27 2.92 -2.21 -4.65
C GLY A 27 1.74 -3.10 -4.28
N VAL A 28 1.98 -4.22 -3.60
CA VAL A 28 0.92 -5.13 -3.11
C VAL A 28 0.02 -4.40 -2.13
N ILE A 29 0.57 -3.65 -1.16
CA ILE A 29 -0.21 -2.86 -0.20
C ILE A 29 -1.03 -1.79 -0.93
N ASN A 30 -0.43 -1.03 -1.84
CA ASN A 30 -1.12 0.03 -2.58
C ASN A 30 -2.24 -0.50 -3.47
N LEU A 31 -2.18 -1.75 -3.94
CA LEU A 31 -3.25 -2.37 -4.73
C LEU A 31 -4.45 -2.81 -3.89
N PHE A 32 -4.38 -2.75 -2.55
CA PHE A 32 -5.53 -3.09 -1.73
C PHE A 32 -6.70 -2.12 -1.99
N PRO A 33 -7.95 -2.62 -1.90
CA PRO A 33 -9.18 -1.85 -2.11
C PRO A 33 -9.50 -0.87 -0.96
N ILE A 34 -8.54 -0.04 -0.56
CA ILE A 34 -8.69 0.95 0.52
C ILE A 34 -8.78 2.34 -0.13
N PRO A 35 -9.85 3.13 0.13
CA PRO A 35 -10.09 4.43 -0.51
C PRO A 35 -8.96 5.47 -0.43
N VAL A 36 -8.02 5.31 0.51
CA VAL A 36 -6.86 6.20 0.67
C VAL A 36 -5.63 5.75 -0.12
N LEU A 37 -5.61 4.50 -0.58
CA LEU A 37 -4.53 3.90 -1.37
C LEU A 37 -4.86 3.97 -2.88
N ASP A 38 -3.83 3.84 -3.72
CA ASP A 38 -3.94 3.87 -5.18
C ASP A 38 -4.96 2.83 -5.71
N GLY A 39 -5.04 1.65 -5.08
CA GLY A 39 -5.98 0.58 -5.39
C GLY A 39 -7.44 0.94 -5.09
N GLY A 40 -7.69 1.86 -4.15
CA GLY A 40 -9.03 2.42 -3.92
C GLY A 40 -9.52 3.24 -5.11
N HIS A 41 -8.62 3.96 -5.78
CA HIS A 41 -8.95 4.68 -7.01
C HIS A 41 -9.25 3.73 -8.18
N ILE A 42 -8.48 2.65 -8.31
CA ILE A 42 -8.74 1.60 -9.30
C ILE A 42 -10.14 0.99 -9.07
N LEU A 43 -10.51 0.72 -7.81
CA LEU A 43 -11.86 0.27 -7.47
C LEU A 43 -12.94 1.27 -7.89
N PHE A 44 -12.76 2.56 -7.61
CA PHE A 44 -13.75 3.57 -8.01
C PHE A 44 -13.92 3.61 -9.52
N LEU A 45 -12.82 3.48 -10.29
CA LEU A 45 -12.87 3.42 -11.74
C LEU A 45 -13.57 2.17 -12.25
N LEU A 46 -13.34 1.02 -11.61
CA LEU A 46 -14.06 -0.23 -11.91
C LEU A 46 -15.56 -0.08 -11.64
N PHE A 47 -15.95 0.51 -10.51
CA PHE A 47 -17.34 0.78 -10.18
C PHE A 47 -17.99 1.78 -11.15
N GLU A 48 -17.25 2.80 -11.58
CA GLU A 48 -17.70 3.75 -12.61
C GLU A 48 -17.92 3.05 -13.96
N THR A 49 -17.02 2.16 -14.36
CA THR A 49 -17.14 1.35 -15.58
C THR A 49 -18.37 0.44 -15.52
N ILE A 50 -18.61 -0.21 -14.38
CA ILE A 50 -19.76 -1.09 -14.18
C ILE A 50 -21.09 -0.31 -14.12
N ASN A 51 -21.11 0.86 -13.46
CA ASN A 51 -22.31 1.71 -13.38
C ASN A 51 -22.59 2.49 -14.67
N GLY A 52 -21.68 2.50 -15.64
CA GLY A 52 -21.84 3.23 -16.91
C GLY A 52 -21.85 4.75 -16.75
N GLY A 53 -21.30 5.29 -15.66
CA GLY A 53 -21.30 6.72 -15.40
C GLY A 53 -20.54 7.13 -14.13
N PRO A 54 -20.13 8.41 -14.05
CA PRO A 54 -19.25 8.89 -13.00
C PRO A 54 -19.87 8.75 -11.62
N LEU A 55 -19.07 8.24 -10.68
CA LEU A 55 -19.47 8.20 -9.27
C LEU A 55 -19.67 9.64 -8.76
N SER A 56 -20.83 9.89 -8.13
CA SER A 56 -21.11 11.19 -7.52
C SER A 56 -20.01 11.55 -6.52
N ARG A 57 -19.52 12.80 -6.58
CA ARG A 57 -18.48 13.34 -5.68
C ARG A 57 -18.77 13.05 -4.20
N ARG A 58 -20.04 13.15 -3.80
CA ARG A 58 -20.48 12.88 -2.43
C ARG A 58 -20.29 11.42 -2.01
N LYS A 59 -20.43 10.46 -2.93
CA LYS A 59 -20.17 9.03 -2.66
C LYS A 59 -18.67 8.77 -2.47
N ILE A 60 -17.83 9.39 -3.29
CA ILE A 60 -16.37 9.27 -3.20
C ILE A 60 -15.86 9.88 -1.89
N GLU A 61 -16.31 11.09 -1.53
CA GLU A 61 -15.94 11.76 -0.27
C GLU A 61 -16.34 10.94 0.97
N VAL A 62 -17.55 10.37 0.97
CA VAL A 62 -18.01 9.49 2.06
C VAL A 62 -17.17 8.23 2.11
N ALA A 63 -16.91 7.57 0.97
CA ALA A 63 -16.06 6.37 0.91
C ALA A 63 -14.64 6.66 1.41
N GLN A 64 -14.04 7.79 1.03
CA GLN A 64 -12.73 8.22 1.52
C GLN A 64 -12.73 8.46 3.03
N ARG A 65 -13.71 9.23 3.55
CA ARG A 65 -13.80 9.51 4.98
C ARG A 65 -13.97 8.23 5.80
N VAL A 66 -14.82 7.32 5.34
CA VAL A 66 -15.02 6.00 5.97
C VAL A 66 -13.74 5.17 5.89
N GLY A 67 -13.10 5.12 4.72
CA GLY A 67 -11.85 4.38 4.51
C GLY A 67 -10.71 4.84 5.42
N VAL A 68 -10.52 6.15 5.55
CA VAL A 68 -9.53 6.75 6.45
C VAL A 68 -9.85 6.42 7.91
N SER A 69 -11.11 6.57 8.31
CA SER A 69 -11.53 6.29 9.69
C SER A 69 -11.30 4.81 10.06
N LEU A 70 -11.66 3.90 9.15
CA LEU A 70 -11.43 2.46 9.32
C LEU A 70 -9.94 2.12 9.36
N LEU A 71 -9.12 2.77 8.53
CA LEU A 71 -7.67 2.59 8.53
C LEU A 71 -7.07 3.00 9.89
N PHE A 72 -7.41 4.17 10.40
CA PHE A 72 -6.94 4.61 11.72
C PHE A 72 -7.42 3.68 12.84
N PHE A 73 -8.66 3.19 12.75
CA PHE A 73 -9.19 2.23 13.71
C PHE A 73 -8.41 0.91 13.70
N LEU A 74 -8.10 0.38 12.51
CA LEU A 74 -7.25 -0.81 12.35
C LEU A 74 -5.84 -0.59 12.89
N ILE A 75 -5.22 0.54 12.58
CA ILE A 75 -3.89 0.91 13.11
C ILE A 75 -3.93 0.94 14.64
N PHE A 76 -4.96 1.56 15.22
CA PHE A 76 -5.11 1.64 16.67
C PHE A 76 -5.26 0.25 17.31
N ILE A 77 -6.10 -0.61 16.73
CA ILE A 77 -6.27 -2.00 17.20
C ILE A 77 -4.95 -2.77 17.08
N ALA A 78 -4.27 -2.67 15.95
CA ALA A 78 -2.99 -3.36 15.71
C ALA A 78 -1.94 -2.91 16.74
N LEU A 79 -1.76 -1.60 16.92
CA LEU A 79 -0.85 -1.05 17.93
C LEU A 79 -1.22 -1.51 19.35
N PHE A 80 -2.49 -1.50 19.72
CA PHE A 80 -2.92 -1.97 21.03
C PHE A 80 -2.68 -3.46 21.23
N ASN A 81 -2.85 -4.26 20.18
CA ASN A 81 -2.57 -5.69 20.20
C ASN A 81 -1.07 -5.97 20.30
N ASP A 82 -0.24 -5.22 19.57
CA ASP A 82 1.22 -5.32 19.62
C ASP A 82 1.75 -4.94 21.00
N VAL A 83 1.24 -3.85 21.59
CA VAL A 83 1.57 -3.43 22.96
C VAL A 83 1.17 -4.52 23.97
N LYS A 84 -0.07 -5.04 23.90
CA LYS A 84 -0.53 -6.11 24.80
C LYS A 84 0.20 -7.43 24.62
N ARG A 85 0.81 -7.67 23.45
CA ARG A 85 1.62 -8.85 23.22
C ARG A 85 3.03 -8.71 23.82
N LEU A 86 3.53 -7.47 23.94
CA LEU A 86 4.85 -7.17 24.45
C LEU A 86 4.92 -7.07 25.99
N PHE A 87 3.81 -6.77 26.66
CA PHE A 87 3.67 -6.71 28.13
C PHE A 87 2.84 -7.87 28.67
#